data_AF-E4PMR9-F1
#
_entry.id   AF-E4PMR9-F1
#
_cell.length_a   1.000
_cell.length_b   1.000
_cell.length_c   1.000
_cell.angle_alpha   90.00
_cell.angle_beta   90.00
_cell.angle_gamma   90.00
#
_symmetry.space_group_name_H-M   'P 1'
#
loop_
_entity.id
_entity.type
_entity.pdbx_description
1 polymer ?
#
loop_
_entity_poly.entity_id
_entity_poly.type
_entity_poly.pdbx_seq_one_letter_code
_entity_poly.pdbx_strand_id
1 'polypeptide(L)'
;MATELEIKLSVSDEAQSRAVEWLSARPEVQPGKTKSLVNRYFDTPNADLNQARAALRVRKAGNDYIQTLKTRGEFVDGAHRREEWEWPVSGPGLDLSLLKETPLKSELDLSILQVAFETNFQRQELWLEDGETLIEVAVDSGTVAGNEASWPLHEVEFELKKGDGSRLVAWALELAREVPVFLNLVSKAEQGYFLAGLYRPELPSGNDPLTVTAFLKALGACWLLDRPFPVDQYDFSPVAKAVGSAGCDAIWEYVIGQLAEGCSVRQLAADSTELGVLQLRLATAEH
;
A
#
# COMPACT_ATOMS: atom_id res chain seq x y z
N MET A 1 -7.63 -14.59 13.49
CA MET A 1 -6.45 -14.45 12.62
C MET A 1 -6.87 -14.78 11.21
N ALA A 2 -6.69 -13.83 10.31
CA ALA A 2 -6.85 -14.03 8.88
C ALA A 2 -5.53 -13.66 8.17
N THR A 3 -5.33 -14.18 6.97
CA THR A 3 -4.25 -13.76 6.08
C THR A 3 -4.87 -12.97 4.92
N GLU A 4 -4.55 -11.70 4.82
CA GLU A 4 -4.95 -10.84 3.70
C GLU A 4 -3.95 -11.00 2.54
N LEU A 5 -4.42 -10.93 1.29
CA LEU A 5 -3.59 -10.80 0.09
C LEU A 5 -4.13 -9.64 -0.74
N GLU A 6 -3.36 -8.55 -0.84
CA GLU A 6 -3.83 -7.30 -1.46
C GLU A 6 -2.78 -6.64 -2.37
N ILE A 7 -3.22 -6.03 -3.46
CA ILE A 7 -2.41 -5.11 -4.28
C ILE A 7 -2.90 -3.69 -4.01
N LYS A 8 -1.99 -2.78 -3.71
CA LYS A 8 -2.30 -1.37 -3.43
C LYS A 8 -1.71 -0.46 -4.49
N LEU A 9 -2.59 0.30 -5.14
CA LEU A 9 -2.23 1.27 -6.17
C LEU A 9 -2.55 2.68 -5.67
N SER A 10 -1.53 3.53 -5.54
CA SER A 10 -1.74 4.97 -5.34
C SER A 10 -1.99 5.64 -6.69
N VAL A 11 -2.93 6.58 -6.72
CA VAL A 11 -3.39 7.28 -7.94
C VAL A 11 -3.58 8.78 -7.66
N SER A 12 -3.67 9.60 -8.71
CA SER A 12 -4.20 10.97 -8.56
C SER A 12 -5.72 10.94 -8.43
N ASP A 13 -6.34 12.06 -8.05
CA ASP A 13 -7.81 12.19 -8.00
C ASP A 13 -8.44 11.98 -9.39
N GLU A 14 -7.82 12.53 -10.43
CA GLU A 14 -8.25 12.36 -11.83
C GLU A 14 -8.08 10.91 -12.29
N ALA A 15 -6.95 10.28 -11.96
CA ALA A 15 -6.69 8.89 -12.30
C ALA A 15 -7.62 7.94 -11.54
N GLN A 16 -7.97 8.23 -10.29
CA GLN A 16 -8.95 7.48 -9.51
C GLN A 16 -10.34 7.52 -10.15
N SER A 17 -10.77 8.71 -10.59
CA SER A 17 -12.05 8.87 -11.28
C SER A 17 -12.11 8.03 -12.56
N ARG A 18 -11.04 8.04 -13.36
CA ARG A 18 -10.90 7.21 -14.56
C ARG A 18 -10.84 5.71 -14.23
N ALA A 19 -10.20 5.33 -13.12
CA ALA A 19 -10.13 3.96 -12.65
C ALA A 19 -11.53 3.42 -12.31
N VAL A 20 -12.33 4.20 -11.58
CA VAL A 20 -13.72 3.84 -11.23
C VAL A 20 -14.57 3.70 -12.49
N GLU A 21 -14.45 4.62 -13.45
CA GLU A 21 -15.18 4.54 -14.73
C GLU A 21 -14.81 3.26 -15.49
N TRP A 22 -13.51 2.99 -15.63
CA TRP A 22 -13.01 1.81 -16.33
C TRP A 22 -13.44 0.50 -15.66
N LEU A 23 -13.37 0.42 -14.32
CA LEU A 23 -13.80 -0.75 -13.55
C LEU A 23 -15.31 -0.95 -13.66
N SER A 24 -16.11 0.11 -13.52
CA SER A 24 -17.57 0.02 -13.54
C SER A 24 -18.13 -0.35 -14.93
N ALA A 25 -17.33 -0.19 -15.99
CA ALA A 25 -17.70 -0.61 -17.35
C ALA A 25 -17.50 -2.12 -17.59
N ARG A 26 -16.87 -2.85 -16.66
CA ARG A 26 -16.59 -4.28 -16.80
C ARG A 26 -17.79 -5.12 -16.38
N PRO A 27 -18.22 -6.12 -17.18
CA PRO A 27 -19.34 -6.99 -16.80
C PRO A 27 -19.06 -7.82 -15.54
N GLU A 28 -17.80 -8.09 -15.23
CA GLU A 28 -17.34 -8.83 -14.04
C GLU A 28 -17.46 -8.01 -12.75
N VAL A 29 -17.68 -6.68 -12.86
CA VAL A 29 -17.64 -5.75 -11.72
C VAL A 29 -19.04 -5.31 -11.34
N GLN A 30 -19.37 -5.47 -10.06
CA GLN A 30 -20.63 -5.04 -9.46
C GLN A 30 -20.38 -3.96 -8.40
N PRO A 31 -21.26 -2.95 -8.25
CA PRO A 31 -21.11 -1.94 -7.22
C PRO A 31 -21.36 -2.54 -5.82
N GLY A 32 -20.51 -2.16 -4.86
CA GLY A 32 -20.65 -2.47 -3.44
C GLY A 32 -21.15 -1.28 -2.63
N LYS A 33 -20.78 -1.23 -1.35
CA LYS A 33 -21.20 -0.16 -0.43
C LYS A 33 -20.19 0.99 -0.45
N THR A 34 -20.69 2.19 -0.15
CA THR A 34 -19.84 3.32 0.22
C THR A 34 -19.83 3.47 1.74
N LYS A 35 -18.64 3.61 2.34
CA LYS A 35 -18.44 3.72 3.79
C LYS A 35 -17.57 4.93 4.11
N SER A 36 -17.95 5.68 5.15
CA SER A 36 -17.06 6.67 5.76
C SER A 36 -16.25 5.98 6.85
N LEU A 37 -14.93 6.00 6.72
CA LEU A 37 -14.00 5.33 7.63
C LEU A 37 -13.11 6.38 8.31
N VAL A 38 -13.20 6.43 9.65
CA VAL A 38 -12.35 7.28 10.49
C VAL A 38 -11.42 6.37 11.28
N ASN A 39 -10.11 6.45 11.03
CA ASN A 39 -9.13 5.55 11.64
C ASN A 39 -8.21 6.34 12.54
N ARG A 40 -8.12 5.93 13.82
CA ARG A 40 -7.12 6.43 14.77
C ARG A 40 -6.07 5.39 14.99
N TYR A 41 -4.83 5.71 14.68
CA TYR A 41 -3.69 4.85 14.93
C TYR A 41 -3.05 5.20 16.26
N PHE A 42 -2.68 4.18 17.01
CA PHE A 42 -2.12 4.31 18.34
C PHE A 42 -0.69 3.80 18.36
N ASP A 43 0.18 4.52 19.07
CA ASP A 43 1.54 4.08 19.36
C ASP A 43 2.06 4.74 20.64
N THR A 44 3.20 4.30 21.13
CA THR A 44 3.92 4.98 22.20
C THR A 44 4.58 6.26 21.66
N PRO A 45 4.99 7.22 22.51
CA PRO A 45 5.75 8.39 22.08
C PRO A 45 7.05 8.06 21.32
N ASN A 46 7.61 6.86 21.51
CA ASN A 46 8.82 6.40 20.83
C ASN A 46 8.53 5.54 19.59
N ALA A 47 7.25 5.39 19.20
CA ALA A 47 6.81 4.55 18.10
C ALA A 47 7.21 3.07 18.24
N ASP A 48 7.09 2.52 19.45
CA ASP A 48 7.55 1.16 19.75
C ASP A 48 6.76 0.08 18.97
N LEU A 49 5.47 0.31 18.67
CA LEU A 49 4.71 -0.60 17.80
C LEU A 49 5.23 -0.55 16.36
N ASN A 50 5.49 0.65 15.82
CA ASN A 50 6.08 0.80 14.50
C ASN A 50 7.46 0.12 14.41
N GLN A 51 8.32 0.28 15.42
CA GLN A 51 9.62 -0.41 15.49
C GLN A 51 9.46 -1.94 15.55
N ALA A 52 8.42 -2.42 16.23
CA ALA A 52 8.03 -3.84 16.21
C ALA A 52 7.31 -4.27 14.91
N ARG A 53 7.18 -3.37 13.92
CA ARG A 53 6.47 -3.57 12.65
C ARG A 53 5.00 -3.98 12.85
N ALA A 54 4.37 -3.39 13.87
CA ALA A 54 2.96 -3.54 14.16
C ALA A 54 2.23 -2.20 14.01
N ALA A 55 0.97 -2.26 13.60
CA ALA A 55 0.08 -1.11 13.53
C ALA A 55 -1.22 -1.42 14.27
N LEU A 56 -1.54 -0.61 15.26
CA LEU A 56 -2.75 -0.72 16.08
C LEU A 56 -3.67 0.45 15.78
N ARG A 57 -4.93 0.18 15.46
CA ARG A 57 -5.92 1.23 15.22
C ARG A 57 -7.27 0.93 15.84
N VAL A 58 -8.05 1.98 16.02
CA VAL A 58 -9.51 1.90 16.14
C VAL A 58 -10.13 2.61 14.94
N ARG A 59 -10.98 1.89 14.21
CA ARG A 59 -11.74 2.40 13.06
C ARG A 59 -13.18 2.59 13.46
N LYS A 60 -13.74 3.77 13.18
CA LYS A 60 -15.18 4.00 13.15
C LYS A 60 -15.70 3.76 11.73
N ALA A 61 -16.67 2.86 11.58
CA ALA A 61 -17.36 2.57 10.33
C ALA A 61 -18.87 2.70 10.56
N GLY A 62 -19.46 3.83 10.16
CA GLY A 62 -20.84 4.15 10.53
C GLY A 62 -21.00 4.30 12.04
N ASN A 63 -21.78 3.41 12.67
CA ASN A 63 -21.99 3.39 14.12
C ASN A 63 -21.09 2.38 14.86
N ASP A 64 -20.35 1.56 14.11
CA ASP A 64 -19.54 0.50 14.68
C ASP A 64 -18.09 0.97 14.88
N TYR A 65 -17.45 0.41 15.91
CA TYR A 65 -16.02 0.60 16.17
C TYR A 65 -15.32 -0.75 16.11
N ILE A 66 -14.19 -0.79 15.41
CA ILE A 66 -13.38 -1.98 15.21
C ILE A 66 -11.95 -1.67 15.62
N GLN A 67 -11.41 -2.41 16.59
CA GLN A 67 -9.99 -2.42 16.90
C GLN A 67 -9.29 -3.41 15.97
N THR A 68 -8.22 -2.96 15.31
CA THR A 68 -7.43 -3.81 14.43
C THR A 68 -5.97 -3.77 14.87
N LEU A 69 -5.35 -4.94 14.99
CA LEU A 69 -3.90 -5.09 15.06
C LEU A 69 -3.43 -5.76 13.76
N LYS A 70 -2.52 -5.10 13.04
CA LYS A 70 -1.76 -5.67 11.92
C LYS A 70 -0.30 -5.84 12.33
N THR A 71 0.31 -6.98 12.03
CA THR A 71 1.73 -7.24 12.31
C THR A 71 2.54 -7.22 11.01
N ARG A 72 3.84 -7.55 11.11
CA ARG A 72 4.77 -7.56 9.98
C ARG A 72 4.19 -8.43 8.87
N GLY A 73 4.03 -7.83 7.70
CA GLY A 73 3.73 -8.54 6.45
C GLY A 73 4.97 -8.89 5.64
N GLU A 74 4.73 -9.70 4.61
CA GLU A 74 5.63 -10.02 3.52
C GLU A 74 5.07 -9.44 2.21
N PHE A 75 5.95 -9.19 1.25
CA PHE A 75 5.56 -8.80 -0.10
C PHE A 75 5.88 -10.00 -1.00
N VAL A 76 4.85 -10.56 -1.64
CA VAL A 76 4.93 -11.79 -2.44
C VAL A 76 4.05 -11.59 -3.68
N ASP A 77 4.59 -11.85 -4.86
CA ASP A 77 3.85 -11.78 -6.14
C ASP A 77 3.12 -10.43 -6.39
N GLY A 78 3.72 -9.31 -6.00
CA GLY A 78 3.07 -7.99 -6.16
C GLY A 78 2.06 -7.62 -5.08
N ALA A 79 1.78 -8.52 -4.14
CA ALA A 79 0.78 -8.33 -3.10
C ALA A 79 1.38 -8.28 -1.69
N HIS A 80 0.72 -7.55 -0.79
CA HIS A 80 1.00 -7.59 0.64
C HIS A 80 0.28 -8.79 1.27
N ARG A 81 1.03 -9.56 2.06
CA ARG A 81 0.51 -10.65 2.89
C ARG A 81 0.85 -10.40 4.35
N ARG A 82 -0.14 -10.36 5.25
CA ARG A 82 0.11 -10.14 6.69
C ARG A 82 -0.93 -10.82 7.56
N GLU A 83 -0.59 -10.99 8.83
CA GLU A 83 -1.55 -11.41 9.85
C GLU A 83 -2.31 -10.19 10.39
N GLU A 84 -3.60 -10.38 10.58
CA GLU A 84 -4.50 -9.39 11.12
C GLU A 84 -5.44 -10.00 12.17
N TRP A 85 -5.71 -9.18 13.19
CA TRP A 85 -6.74 -9.42 14.19
C TRP A 85 -7.68 -8.22 14.23
N GLU A 86 -8.98 -8.49 14.14
CA GLU A 86 -10.03 -7.50 14.23
C GLU A 86 -11.00 -7.87 15.35
N TRP A 87 -11.38 -6.88 16.15
CA TRP A 87 -12.34 -7.04 17.23
C TRP A 87 -13.34 -5.89 17.25
N PRO A 88 -14.65 -6.16 17.39
CA PRO A 88 -15.61 -5.11 17.67
C PRO A 88 -15.32 -4.52 19.07
N VAL A 89 -15.34 -3.20 19.18
CA VAL A 89 -15.19 -2.48 20.45
C VAL A 89 -16.35 -1.48 20.63
N SER A 90 -16.60 -1.05 21.86
CA SER A 90 -17.77 -0.22 22.18
C SER A 90 -17.62 1.26 21.81
N GLY A 91 -16.41 1.72 21.45
CA GLY A 91 -16.13 3.12 21.20
C GLY A 91 -14.75 3.39 20.62
N PRO A 92 -14.30 4.66 20.60
CA PRO A 92 -13.05 5.07 19.95
C PRO A 92 -11.78 4.73 20.75
N GLY A 93 -11.91 4.18 21.95
CA GLY A 93 -10.78 3.80 22.80
C GLY A 93 -10.31 2.38 22.54
N LEU A 94 -9.05 2.10 22.87
CA LEU A 94 -8.51 0.76 22.80
C LEU A 94 -9.03 -0.12 23.93
N ASP A 95 -9.30 -1.38 23.63
CA ASP A 95 -9.40 -2.45 24.61
C ASP A 95 -8.08 -3.23 24.61
N LEU A 96 -7.21 -2.90 25.56
CA LEU A 96 -5.88 -3.52 25.70
C LEU A 96 -5.96 -4.99 26.12
N SER A 97 -7.09 -5.45 26.67
CA SER A 97 -7.23 -6.85 27.07
C SER A 97 -7.22 -7.79 25.87
N LEU A 98 -7.66 -7.31 24.71
CA LEU A 98 -7.68 -8.03 23.44
C LEU A 98 -6.28 -8.27 22.85
N LEU A 99 -5.29 -7.51 23.29
CA LEU A 99 -3.91 -7.61 22.79
C LEU A 99 -3.11 -8.74 23.46
N LYS A 100 -3.63 -9.32 24.55
CA LYS A 100 -2.92 -10.35 25.35
C LYS A 100 -2.62 -11.64 24.59
N GLU A 101 -3.44 -11.99 23.60
CA GLU A 101 -3.28 -13.23 22.79
C GLU A 101 -2.70 -12.94 21.39
N THR A 102 -2.02 -11.80 21.24
CA THR A 102 -1.38 -11.39 19.98
C THR A 102 0.13 -11.59 20.06
N PRO A 103 0.86 -11.63 18.94
CA PRO A 103 2.32 -11.78 18.94
C PRO A 103 3.07 -10.50 19.36
N LEU A 104 2.37 -9.49 19.90
CA LEU A 104 3.03 -8.32 20.48
C LEU A 104 3.92 -8.76 21.65
N LYS A 105 5.17 -8.29 21.64
CA LYS A 105 6.13 -8.62 22.68
C LYS A 105 5.64 -8.12 24.04
N SER A 106 5.82 -8.94 25.07
CA SER A 106 5.48 -8.60 26.47
C SER A 106 6.24 -7.40 27.03
N GLU A 107 7.26 -6.90 26.33
CA GLU A 107 8.10 -5.76 26.73
C GLU A 107 7.50 -4.40 26.33
N LEU A 108 6.45 -4.36 25.51
CA LEU A 108 5.78 -3.12 25.12
C LEU A 108 4.89 -2.61 26.27
N ASP A 109 5.16 -1.39 26.74
CA ASP A 109 4.28 -0.71 27.68
C ASP A 109 3.04 -0.17 26.95
N LEU A 110 1.99 -0.99 26.89
CA LEU A 110 0.73 -0.62 26.24
C LEU A 110 -0.04 0.47 27.00
N SER A 111 0.37 0.82 28.23
CA SER A 111 -0.34 1.81 29.06
C SER A 111 -0.06 3.27 28.65
N ILE A 112 1.02 3.51 27.91
CA ILE A 112 1.43 4.83 27.41
C ILE A 112 1.02 5.09 25.95
N LEU A 113 0.18 4.22 25.38
CA LEU A 113 -0.32 4.39 24.01
C LEU A 113 -1.16 5.67 23.89
N GLN A 114 -0.89 6.43 22.84
CA GLN A 114 -1.62 7.63 22.47
C GLN A 114 -1.97 7.60 20.98
N VAL A 115 -2.90 8.45 20.55
CA VAL A 115 -3.16 8.64 19.12
C VAL A 115 -1.91 9.24 18.47
N ALA A 116 -1.34 8.53 17.51
CA ALA A 116 -0.15 8.94 16.78
C ALA A 116 -0.52 9.74 15.52
N PHE A 117 -1.54 9.28 14.78
CA PHE A 117 -2.03 9.90 13.55
C PHE A 117 -3.42 9.36 13.20
N GLU A 118 -4.07 9.96 12.21
CA GLU A 118 -5.36 9.52 11.68
C GLU A 118 -5.31 9.26 10.17
N THR A 119 -6.12 8.32 9.70
CA THR A 119 -6.42 8.15 8.27
C THR A 119 -7.92 8.14 8.07
N ASN A 120 -8.45 9.14 7.36
CA ASN A 120 -9.88 9.41 7.30
C ASN A 120 -10.29 9.51 5.83
N PHE A 121 -11.17 8.61 5.37
CA PHE A 121 -11.51 8.50 3.96
C PHE A 121 -12.89 7.90 3.73
N GLN A 122 -13.44 8.15 2.55
CA GLN A 122 -14.55 7.40 2.00
C GLN A 122 -14.00 6.20 1.22
N ARG A 123 -14.54 5.02 1.49
CA ARG A 123 -14.28 3.81 0.72
C ARG A 123 -15.50 3.52 -0.14
N GLN A 124 -15.32 3.40 -1.44
CA GLN A 124 -16.26 2.79 -2.35
C GLN A 124 -15.82 1.35 -2.63
N GLU A 125 -16.66 0.39 -2.30
CA GLU A 125 -16.42 -1.02 -2.61
C GLU A 125 -16.98 -1.34 -4.00
N LEU A 126 -16.21 -2.10 -4.77
CA LEU A 126 -16.68 -2.79 -5.96
C LEU A 126 -16.34 -4.28 -5.79
N TRP A 127 -17.19 -5.15 -6.32
CA TRP A 127 -17.05 -6.59 -6.26
C TRP A 127 -16.72 -7.12 -7.64
N LEU A 128 -15.56 -7.74 -7.78
CA LEU A 128 -15.09 -8.30 -9.04
C LEU A 128 -15.14 -9.83 -8.96
N GLU A 129 -15.93 -10.42 -9.86
CA GLU A 129 -16.10 -11.87 -10.00
C GLU A 129 -15.48 -12.37 -11.32
N ASP A 130 -14.33 -13.04 -11.24
CA ASP A 130 -13.62 -13.65 -12.37
C ASP A 130 -13.56 -15.18 -12.17
N GLY A 131 -14.54 -15.89 -12.73
CA GLY A 131 -14.68 -17.34 -12.57
C GLY A 131 -14.96 -17.73 -11.12
N GLU A 132 -14.02 -18.47 -10.50
CA GLU A 132 -14.11 -18.86 -9.07
C GLU A 132 -13.43 -17.85 -8.12
N THR A 133 -12.84 -16.79 -8.68
CA THR A 133 -12.13 -15.76 -7.94
C THR A 133 -13.04 -14.58 -7.62
N LEU A 134 -13.05 -14.19 -6.35
CA LEU A 134 -13.75 -13.03 -5.83
C LEU A 134 -12.75 -12.03 -5.26
N ILE A 135 -12.77 -10.81 -5.78
CA ILE A 135 -11.90 -9.71 -5.38
C ILE A 135 -12.77 -8.55 -4.89
N GLU A 136 -12.46 -8.03 -3.70
CA GLU A 136 -12.96 -6.72 -3.27
C GLU A 136 -12.03 -5.66 -3.86
N VAL A 137 -12.58 -4.74 -4.65
CA VAL A 137 -11.85 -3.55 -5.10
C VAL A 137 -12.28 -2.37 -4.23
N ALA A 138 -11.39 -1.90 -3.38
CA ALA A 138 -11.63 -0.77 -2.50
C ALA A 138 -11.03 0.51 -3.08
N VAL A 139 -11.88 1.48 -3.39
CA VAL A 139 -11.49 2.80 -3.86
C VAL A 139 -11.58 3.78 -2.70
N ASP A 140 -10.42 4.21 -2.20
CA ASP A 140 -10.29 5.05 -1.01
C ASP A 140 -9.98 6.50 -1.40
N SER A 141 -10.80 7.44 -0.95
CA SER A 141 -10.61 8.88 -1.18
C SER A 141 -10.71 9.66 0.13
N GLY A 142 -9.65 10.36 0.52
CA GLY A 142 -9.61 11.13 1.77
C GLY A 142 -8.24 11.67 2.13
N THR A 143 -7.84 11.52 3.39
CA THR A 143 -6.61 12.12 3.93
C THR A 143 -5.89 11.22 4.93
N VAL A 144 -4.56 11.31 4.94
CA VAL A 144 -3.68 10.85 6.03
C VAL A 144 -3.16 12.09 6.74
N ALA A 145 -3.28 12.15 8.06
CA ALA A 145 -2.86 13.31 8.86
C ALA A 145 -2.09 12.88 10.11
N GLY A 146 -0.91 13.47 10.33
CA GLY A 146 -0.06 13.27 11.50
C GLY A 146 0.62 14.58 11.89
N ASN A 147 0.71 14.87 13.19
CA ASN A 147 1.11 16.20 13.70
C ASN A 147 0.36 17.35 12.99
N GLU A 148 1.10 18.31 12.44
CA GLU A 148 0.57 19.46 11.69
C GLU A 148 0.54 19.21 10.16
N ALA A 149 0.89 18.01 9.71
CA ALA A 149 0.96 17.66 8.30
C ALA A 149 -0.21 16.77 7.87
N SER A 150 -0.73 17.02 6.66
CA SER A 150 -1.81 16.24 6.07
C SER A 150 -1.59 16.08 4.57
N TRP A 151 -1.79 14.87 4.06
CA TRP A 151 -1.73 14.56 2.63
C TRP A 151 -3.06 13.99 2.12
N PRO A 152 -3.41 14.28 0.85
CA PRO A 152 -4.50 13.59 0.18
C PRO A 152 -4.18 12.10 0.04
N LEU A 153 -5.22 11.28 0.08
CA LEU A 153 -5.18 9.84 -0.02
C LEU A 153 -6.14 9.41 -1.13
N HIS A 154 -5.59 8.94 -2.24
CA HIS A 154 -6.33 8.36 -3.35
C HIS A 154 -5.69 7.02 -3.71
N GLU A 155 -6.39 5.94 -3.39
CA GLU A 155 -5.88 4.58 -3.58
C GLU A 155 -6.96 3.68 -4.18
N VAL A 156 -6.52 2.70 -4.98
CA VAL A 156 -7.32 1.56 -5.44
C VAL A 156 -6.63 0.30 -4.93
N GLU A 157 -7.31 -0.44 -4.06
CA GLU A 157 -6.83 -1.69 -3.47
C GLU A 157 -7.61 -2.87 -4.07
N PHE A 158 -6.90 -3.91 -4.51
CA PHE A 158 -7.49 -5.19 -4.92
C PHE A 158 -7.20 -6.22 -3.84
N GLU A 159 -8.21 -6.71 -3.13
CA GLU A 159 -8.06 -7.69 -2.06
C GLU A 159 -8.72 -9.03 -2.45
N LEU A 160 -7.95 -10.13 -2.38
CA LEU A 160 -8.48 -11.45 -2.66
C LEU A 160 -9.37 -11.94 -1.51
N LYS A 161 -10.65 -12.14 -1.78
CA LYS A 161 -11.58 -12.73 -0.79
C LYS A 161 -11.72 -14.24 -0.96
N LYS A 162 -11.59 -14.74 -2.19
CA LYS A 162 -11.65 -16.17 -2.53
C LYS A 162 -11.01 -16.43 -3.89
N GLY A 163 -10.41 -17.60 -4.07
CA GLY A 163 -9.96 -18.10 -5.37
C GLY A 163 -8.46 -17.92 -5.62
N ASP A 164 -8.10 -17.62 -6.86
CA ASP A 164 -6.71 -17.56 -7.33
C ASP A 164 -6.13 -16.14 -7.21
N GLY A 165 -5.05 -16.01 -6.43
CA GLY A 165 -4.34 -14.75 -6.23
C GLY A 165 -3.66 -14.19 -7.48
N SER A 166 -3.37 -15.03 -8.49
CA SER A 166 -2.78 -14.57 -9.76
C SER A 166 -3.69 -13.56 -10.48
N ARG A 167 -5.01 -13.63 -10.24
CA ARG A 167 -6.00 -12.71 -10.82
C ARG A 167 -5.91 -11.30 -10.27
N LEU A 168 -5.41 -11.12 -9.04
CA LEU A 168 -5.19 -9.77 -8.50
C LEU A 168 -4.25 -8.99 -9.41
N VAL A 169 -3.11 -9.59 -9.76
CA VAL A 169 -2.10 -8.91 -10.57
C VAL A 169 -2.59 -8.71 -12.00
N ALA A 170 -3.31 -9.68 -12.56
CA ALA A 170 -3.89 -9.54 -13.90
C ALA A 170 -4.79 -8.29 -13.98
N TRP A 171 -5.72 -8.13 -13.04
CA TRP A 171 -6.62 -6.97 -12.99
C TRP A 171 -5.91 -5.66 -12.67
N ALA A 172 -4.97 -5.67 -11.73
CA ALA A 172 -4.15 -4.49 -11.43
C ALA A 172 -3.34 -4.05 -12.66
N LEU A 173 -2.81 -4.99 -13.45
CA LEU A 173 -2.03 -4.72 -14.66
C LEU A 173 -2.92 -4.19 -15.80
N GLU A 174 -4.14 -4.70 -15.94
CA GLU A 174 -5.11 -4.14 -16.89
C GLU A 174 -5.46 -2.70 -16.53
N LEU A 175 -5.74 -2.41 -15.26
CA LEU A 175 -5.99 -1.05 -14.80
C LEU A 175 -4.77 -0.13 -15.03
N ALA A 176 -3.57 -0.60 -14.72
CA ALA A 176 -2.32 0.16 -14.87
C ALA A 176 -2.01 0.56 -16.33
N ARG A 177 -2.55 -0.17 -17.32
CA ARG A 177 -2.41 0.20 -18.74
C ARG A 177 -3.30 1.37 -19.14
N GLU A 178 -4.31 1.67 -18.33
CA GLU A 178 -5.41 2.55 -18.69
C GLU A 178 -5.31 3.88 -17.94
N VAL A 179 -4.82 3.83 -16.70
CA VAL A 179 -4.63 5.01 -15.84
C VAL A 179 -3.26 4.98 -15.17
N PRO A 180 -2.60 6.13 -14.98
CA PRO A 180 -1.39 6.21 -14.18
C PRO A 180 -1.63 5.68 -12.76
N VAL A 181 -0.82 4.70 -12.36
CA VAL A 181 -0.86 4.10 -11.02
C VAL A 181 0.56 3.92 -10.49
N PHE A 182 0.69 3.92 -9.17
CA PHE A 182 1.91 3.56 -8.47
C PHE A 182 1.67 2.33 -7.61
N LEU A 183 2.37 1.23 -7.88
CA LEU A 183 2.37 0.06 -6.99
C LEU A 183 3.07 0.45 -5.70
N ASN A 184 2.29 0.79 -4.68
CA ASN A 184 2.81 1.42 -3.49
C ASN A 184 2.98 0.41 -2.37
N LEU A 185 4.24 0.09 -2.05
CA LEU A 185 4.56 -0.77 -0.92
C LEU A 185 4.48 -0.05 0.43
N VAL A 186 4.37 1.28 0.43
CA VAL A 186 4.19 2.10 1.65
C VAL A 186 2.72 2.04 2.05
N SER A 187 2.43 1.47 3.22
CA SER A 187 1.08 1.42 3.77
C SER A 187 0.56 2.78 4.22
N LYS A 188 -0.78 2.92 4.34
CA LYS A 188 -1.42 4.08 4.98
C LYS A 188 -0.87 4.36 6.38
N ALA A 189 -0.49 3.31 7.12
CA ALA A 189 0.13 3.45 8.44
C ALA A 189 1.55 4.05 8.34
N GLU A 190 2.39 3.57 7.42
CA GLU A 190 3.74 4.13 7.20
C GLU A 190 3.68 5.60 6.74
N GLN A 191 2.72 5.95 5.88
CA GLN A 191 2.46 7.35 5.52
C GLN A 191 2.10 8.18 6.75
N GLY A 192 1.21 7.67 7.61
CA GLY A 192 0.80 8.34 8.85
C GLY A 192 1.95 8.53 9.86
N TYR A 193 2.76 7.49 10.08
CA TYR A 193 3.95 7.60 10.93
C TYR A 193 4.97 8.60 10.38
N PHE A 194 5.16 8.64 9.05
CA PHE A 194 6.02 9.61 8.41
C PHE A 194 5.53 11.05 8.66
N LEU A 195 4.23 11.30 8.45
CA LEU A 195 3.63 12.62 8.71
C LEU A 195 3.65 13.01 10.19
N ALA A 196 3.53 12.03 11.09
CA ALA A 196 3.69 12.23 12.53
C ALA A 196 5.16 12.42 12.96
N GLY A 197 6.13 12.39 12.05
CA GLY A 197 7.56 12.52 12.38
C GLY A 197 8.12 11.37 13.23
N LEU A 198 7.39 10.24 13.28
CA LEU A 198 7.72 9.05 14.05
C LEU A 198 8.41 7.97 13.21
N TYR A 199 8.54 8.21 11.90
CA TYR A 199 9.15 7.28 10.96
C TYR A 199 9.83 8.04 9.83
N ARG A 200 10.95 7.50 9.36
CA ARG A 200 11.58 7.92 8.12
C ARG A 200 12.10 6.70 7.39
N PRO A 201 11.73 6.48 6.12
CA PRO A 201 12.21 5.33 5.38
C PRO A 201 13.72 5.45 5.10
N GLU A 202 14.41 4.33 5.17
CA GLU A 202 15.81 4.20 4.75
C GLU A 202 15.85 3.65 3.32
N LEU A 203 16.78 4.18 2.52
CA LEU A 203 17.06 3.63 1.20
C LEU A 203 18.07 2.47 1.33
N PRO A 204 17.98 1.44 0.47
CA PRO A 204 18.99 0.39 0.41
C PRO A 204 20.39 0.97 0.23
N SER A 205 21.38 0.38 0.88
CA SER A 205 22.78 0.71 0.65
C SER A 205 23.21 0.27 -0.76
N GLY A 206 23.91 1.14 -1.50
CA GLY A 206 24.37 0.87 -2.87
C GLY A 206 25.51 -0.17 -3.01
N ASN A 207 25.86 -0.89 -1.94
CA ASN A 207 26.98 -1.83 -1.95
C ASN A 207 26.63 -3.19 -2.58
N ASP A 208 25.35 -3.57 -2.53
CA ASP A 208 24.86 -4.85 -3.05
C ASP A 208 23.96 -4.62 -4.28
N PRO A 209 23.94 -5.57 -5.24
CA PRO A 209 23.01 -5.51 -6.36
C PRO A 209 21.56 -5.42 -5.90
N LEU A 210 20.80 -4.50 -6.51
CA LEU A 210 19.44 -4.22 -6.10
C LEU A 210 18.51 -5.32 -6.61
N THR A 211 17.86 -6.06 -5.70
CA THR A 211 16.82 -7.03 -6.07
C THR A 211 15.56 -6.30 -6.56
N VAL A 212 14.64 -7.00 -7.25
CA VAL A 212 13.37 -6.37 -7.69
C VAL A 212 12.57 -5.88 -6.50
N THR A 213 12.40 -6.73 -5.47
CA THR A 213 11.73 -6.29 -4.24
C THR A 213 12.41 -5.08 -3.57
N ALA A 214 13.76 -5.01 -3.55
CA ALA A 214 14.47 -3.86 -2.99
C ALA A 214 14.29 -2.59 -3.85
N PHE A 215 14.25 -2.73 -5.17
CA PHE A 215 13.96 -1.65 -6.10
C PHE A 215 12.56 -1.07 -5.89
N LEU A 216 11.53 -1.92 -5.81
CA LEU A 216 10.16 -1.48 -5.54
C LEU A 216 10.04 -0.76 -4.19
N LYS A 217 10.72 -1.25 -3.15
CA LYS A 217 10.78 -0.57 -1.85
C LYS A 217 11.52 0.77 -1.91
N ALA A 218 12.61 0.85 -2.66
CA ALA A 218 13.36 2.10 -2.84
C ALA A 218 12.53 3.15 -3.59
N LEU A 219 11.74 2.76 -4.60
CA LEU A 219 10.77 3.63 -5.26
C LEU A 219 9.74 4.15 -4.24
N GLY A 220 9.17 3.27 -3.41
CA GLY A 220 8.22 3.65 -2.35
C GLY A 220 8.83 4.64 -1.34
N ALA A 221 10.08 4.42 -0.92
CA ALA A 221 10.80 5.33 -0.05
C ALA A 221 11.06 6.69 -0.69
N CYS A 222 11.45 6.74 -1.97
CA CYS A 222 11.64 8.00 -2.70
C CYS A 222 10.31 8.75 -2.92
N TRP A 223 9.23 8.02 -3.22
CA TRP A 223 7.86 8.55 -3.28
C TRP A 223 7.43 9.16 -1.95
N LEU A 224 7.68 8.47 -0.84
CA LEU A 224 7.34 8.96 0.50
C LEU A 224 8.17 10.19 0.89
N LEU A 225 9.47 10.18 0.62
CA LEU A 225 10.38 11.29 0.93
C LEU A 225 10.28 12.48 -0.03
N ASP A 226 9.53 12.32 -1.14
CA ASP A 226 9.47 13.26 -2.26
C ASP A 226 10.86 13.71 -2.73
N ARG A 227 11.72 12.73 -2.98
CA ARG A 227 13.11 12.96 -3.45
C ARG A 227 13.39 12.22 -4.76
N PRO A 228 14.36 12.68 -5.56
CA PRO A 228 14.81 11.95 -6.75
C PRO A 228 15.32 10.56 -6.39
N PHE A 229 15.03 9.60 -7.27
CA PHE A 229 15.56 8.24 -7.15
C PHE A 229 17.04 8.24 -7.56
N PRO A 230 17.97 7.75 -6.72
CA PRO A 230 19.40 7.83 -7.00
C PRO A 230 19.85 6.71 -7.94
N VAL A 231 19.52 6.82 -9.24
CA VAL A 231 19.81 5.79 -10.26
C VAL A 231 21.28 5.37 -10.25
N ASP A 232 22.21 6.34 -10.17
CA ASP A 232 23.66 6.09 -10.24
C ASP A 232 24.25 5.39 -9.01
N GLN A 233 23.47 5.18 -7.95
CA GLN A 233 23.94 4.56 -6.71
C GLN A 233 23.68 3.04 -6.65
N TYR A 234 22.99 2.48 -7.64
CA TYR A 234 22.55 1.09 -7.60
C TYR A 234 23.04 0.28 -8.79
N ASP A 235 23.45 -0.96 -8.51
CA ASP A 235 23.61 -1.99 -9.53
C ASP A 235 22.26 -2.65 -9.81
N PHE A 236 21.70 -2.40 -11.00
CA PHE A 236 20.42 -2.97 -11.43
C PHE A 236 20.54 -4.33 -12.10
N SER A 237 21.71 -5.00 -12.10
CA SER A 237 21.89 -6.29 -12.78
C SER A 237 20.79 -7.33 -12.47
N PRO A 238 20.33 -7.49 -11.21
CA PRO A 238 19.21 -8.40 -10.92
C PRO A 238 17.89 -7.92 -11.50
N VAL A 239 17.59 -6.62 -11.42
CA VAL A 239 16.37 -6.02 -11.97
C VAL A 239 16.35 -6.14 -13.49
N ALA A 240 17.46 -5.84 -14.17
CA ALA A 240 17.59 -5.95 -15.62
C ALA A 240 17.35 -7.39 -16.13
N LYS A 241 17.77 -8.40 -15.35
CA LYS A 241 17.44 -9.80 -15.67
C LYS A 241 15.92 -10.05 -15.60
N ALA A 242 15.26 -9.55 -14.56
CA ALA A 242 13.81 -9.67 -14.41
C ALA A 242 13.05 -8.90 -15.51
N VAL A 243 13.55 -7.73 -15.91
CA VAL A 243 13.02 -6.94 -17.04
C VAL A 243 13.02 -7.77 -18.33
N GLY A 244 14.15 -8.41 -18.65
CA GLY A 244 14.26 -9.26 -19.84
C GLY A 244 13.34 -10.48 -19.80
N SER A 245 13.21 -11.13 -18.65
CA SER A 245 12.25 -12.23 -18.46
C SER A 245 10.79 -11.79 -18.61
N ALA A 246 10.46 -10.58 -18.15
CA ALA A 246 9.12 -10.00 -18.22
C ALA A 246 8.78 -9.32 -19.56
N GLY A 247 9.76 -9.25 -20.48
CA GLY A 247 9.63 -8.60 -21.78
C GLY A 247 9.20 -7.13 -21.67
N CYS A 248 9.80 -6.39 -20.73
CA CYS A 248 9.47 -4.98 -20.47
C CYS A 248 10.67 -4.04 -20.66
N ASP A 249 11.61 -4.39 -21.54
CA ASP A 249 12.85 -3.64 -21.81
C ASP A 249 12.57 -2.17 -22.19
N ALA A 250 11.65 -1.93 -23.13
CA ALA A 250 11.31 -0.56 -23.55
C ALA A 250 10.69 0.28 -22.42
N ILE A 251 9.84 -0.34 -21.59
CA ILE A 251 9.21 0.32 -20.43
C ILE A 251 10.29 0.65 -19.39
N TRP A 252 11.20 -0.29 -19.14
CA TRP A 252 12.33 -0.11 -18.24
C TRP A 252 13.25 1.03 -18.68
N GLU A 253 13.65 1.06 -19.96
CA GLU A 253 14.50 2.13 -20.51
C GLU A 253 13.85 3.50 -20.35
N TYR A 254 12.55 3.61 -20.64
CA TYR A 254 11.80 4.84 -20.43
C TYR A 254 11.78 5.25 -18.94
N VAL A 255 11.36 4.35 -18.04
CA VAL A 255 11.21 4.66 -16.61
C VAL A 255 12.56 5.05 -15.99
N ILE A 256 13.61 4.26 -16.23
CA ILE A 256 14.95 4.57 -15.68
C ILE A 256 15.53 5.83 -16.30
N GLY A 257 15.30 6.08 -17.59
CA GLY A 257 15.68 7.33 -18.25
C GLY A 257 15.05 8.55 -17.57
N GLN A 258 13.74 8.51 -17.31
CA GLN A 258 13.05 9.60 -16.61
C GLN A 258 13.57 9.82 -15.19
N LEU A 259 13.82 8.74 -14.43
CA LEU A 259 14.40 8.85 -13.10
C LEU A 259 15.82 9.41 -13.12
N ALA A 260 16.64 9.03 -14.11
CA ALA A 260 18.01 9.54 -14.29
C ALA A 260 18.04 11.02 -14.70
N GLU A 261 17.03 11.48 -15.46
CA GLU A 261 16.83 12.89 -15.79
C GLU A 261 16.31 13.74 -14.61
N GLY A 262 16.04 13.11 -13.47
CA GLY A 262 15.62 13.79 -12.23
C GLY A 262 14.11 13.89 -12.04
N CYS A 263 13.29 13.23 -12.87
CA CYS A 263 11.86 13.12 -12.63
C CYS A 263 11.62 12.43 -11.28
N SER A 264 10.78 13.02 -10.42
CA SER A 264 10.47 12.42 -9.13
C SER A 264 9.56 11.19 -9.30
N VAL A 265 9.61 10.26 -8.35
CA VAL A 265 8.73 9.08 -8.39
C VAL A 265 7.25 9.49 -8.34
N ARG A 266 6.90 10.56 -7.61
CA ARG A 266 5.53 11.09 -7.57
C ARG A 266 5.08 11.63 -8.91
N GLN A 267 5.93 12.39 -9.58
CA GLN A 267 5.63 12.96 -10.88
C GLN A 267 5.47 11.86 -11.92
N LEU A 268 6.41 10.93 -12.00
CA LEU A 268 6.35 9.83 -12.95
C LEU A 268 5.11 8.93 -12.72
N ALA A 269 4.75 8.70 -11.45
CA ALA A 269 3.53 7.96 -11.07
C ALA A 269 2.23 8.66 -11.48
N ALA A 270 2.20 9.99 -11.48
CA ALA A 270 1.02 10.76 -11.85
C ALA A 270 0.88 10.93 -13.36
N ASP A 271 2.01 11.06 -14.07
CA ASP A 271 2.02 11.49 -15.46
C ASP A 271 2.07 10.32 -16.46
N SER A 272 2.43 9.10 -16.02
CA SER A 272 2.67 7.96 -16.90
C SER A 272 2.09 6.64 -16.37
N THR A 273 1.51 5.85 -17.28
CA THR A 273 1.12 4.46 -17.04
C THR A 273 2.31 3.51 -16.93
N GLU A 274 3.46 3.90 -17.51
CA GLU A 274 4.60 3.00 -17.68
C GLU A 274 5.24 2.57 -16.36
N LEU A 275 5.29 3.46 -15.35
CA LEU A 275 5.84 3.11 -14.04
C LEU A 275 5.00 2.02 -13.36
N GLY A 276 3.67 2.18 -13.30
CA GLY A 276 2.78 1.18 -12.71
C GLY A 276 2.84 -0.17 -13.44
N VAL A 277 2.84 -0.15 -14.77
CA VAL A 277 2.96 -1.35 -15.60
C VAL A 277 4.29 -2.06 -15.36
N LEU A 278 5.42 -1.33 -15.31
CA LEU A 278 6.72 -1.88 -14.99
C LEU A 278 6.74 -2.55 -13.62
N GLN A 279 6.26 -1.83 -12.59
CA GLN A 279 6.27 -2.33 -11.22
C GLN A 279 5.50 -3.63 -11.08
N LEU A 280 4.30 -3.71 -11.67
CA LEU A 280 3.45 -4.90 -11.61
C LEU A 280 4.06 -6.08 -12.39
N ARG A 281 4.63 -5.84 -13.58
CA ARG A 281 5.32 -6.90 -14.35
C ARG A 281 6.53 -7.44 -13.60
N LEU A 282 7.34 -6.56 -13.03
CA LEU A 282 8.52 -6.95 -12.25
C LEU A 282 8.14 -7.75 -11.01
N ALA A 283 7.09 -7.32 -10.31
CA ALA A 283 6.65 -8.01 -9.10
C ALA A 283 6.17 -9.45 -9.34
N THR A 284 5.77 -9.79 -10.58
CA THR A 284 5.41 -11.15 -10.99
C THR A 284 6.56 -11.96 -11.58
N ALA A 285 7.69 -11.33 -11.89
CA ALA A 285 8.82 -11.97 -12.58
C ALA A 285 9.86 -12.58 -11.62
N GLU A 286 9.68 -12.45 -10.29
CA GLU A 286 10.57 -13.08 -9.29
C GLU A 286 10.35 -14.61 -9.16
N HIS A 287 9.49 -15.23 -9.99
CA HIS A 287 9.20 -16.67 -9.99
C HIS A 287 9.24 -17.33 -11.38
#